data_AF-A0A945MGE8-F1
#
_entry.id   AF-A0A945MGE8-F1
#
_cell.length_a   1.000
_cell.length_b   1.000
_cell.length_c   1.000
_cell.angle_alpha   90.00
_cell.angle_beta   90.00
_cell.angle_gamma   90.00
#
_symmetry.space_group_name_H-M   'P 1'
#
loop_
_entity.id
_entity.type
_entity.pdbx_description
1 polymer ?
#
loop_
_entity_poly.entity_id
_entity_poly.type
_entity_poly.pdbx_seq_one_letter_code
_entity_poly.pdbx_strand_id
1 'polypeptide(L)' 'IDHSKQIFHYGCEKLFIKEKYRKLIPSAQAVGELAYTNHKEWIVNKPYDLVPNYISPFEI' A
#
# COMPACT_ATOMS: atom_id res chain seq x y z
N ILE A 1 17.19 2.72 -0.61
CA ILE A 1 15.96 3.11 -1.32
C ILE A 1 16.29 4.36 -2.13
N ASP A 2 16.01 4.35 -3.42
CA ASP A 2 16.20 5.55 -4.25
C ASP A 2 15.06 6.54 -3.98
N HIS A 3 15.36 7.63 -3.28
CA HIS A 3 14.40 8.66 -2.89
C HIS A 3 14.15 9.69 -4.01
N SER A 4 14.76 9.53 -5.19
CA SER A 4 14.51 10.40 -6.35
C SER A 4 13.16 10.12 -7.03
N LYS A 5 12.51 8.99 -6.71
CA LYS A 5 11.18 8.61 -7.20
C LYS A 5 10.10 9.10 -6.24
N GLN A 6 8.91 9.44 -6.75
CA GLN A 6 7.74 9.73 -5.90
C GLN A 6 7.26 8.44 -5.22
N ILE A 7 7.63 8.29 -3.95
CA ILE A 7 7.24 7.17 -3.10
C ILE A 7 6.28 7.68 -2.04
N PHE A 8 5.21 6.92 -1.78
CA PHE A 8 4.24 7.21 -0.73
C PHE A 8 4.42 6.23 0.43
N HIS A 9 4.46 6.76 1.64
CA HIS A 9 4.56 5.98 2.86
C HIS A 9 3.24 6.04 3.63
N TYR A 10 2.75 4.87 4.05
CA TYR A 10 1.59 4.73 4.91
C TYR A 10 1.96 3.92 6.15
N GLY A 11 1.55 4.36 7.35
CA GLY A 11 1.82 3.65 8.61
C GLY A 11 3.27 3.73 9.13
N CYS A 12 4.13 4.55 8.52
CA CYS A 12 5.55 4.67 8.88
C CYS A 12 5.87 5.94 9.69
N GLU A 13 4.87 6.61 10.27
CA GLU A 13 5.01 7.93 10.92
C GLU A 13 6.03 7.93 12.06
N LYS A 14 6.18 6.79 12.74
CA LYS A 14 7.15 6.63 13.84
C LYS A 14 8.58 6.41 13.37
N LEU A 15 8.78 5.99 12.11
CA LEU A 15 10.10 5.71 11.54
C LEU A 15 10.74 6.96 10.91
N PHE A 16 9.91 7.97 10.63
CA PHE A 16 10.25 9.08 9.75
C PHE A 16 10.03 10.42 10.46
N ILE A 17 10.86 10.66 11.50
CA ILE A 17 10.70 11.80 12.42
C ILE A 17 11.18 13.14 11.81
N LYS A 18 12.04 13.12 10.79
CA LYS A 18 12.75 14.33 10.31
C LYS A 18 12.62 14.65 8.82
N GLU A 19 12.04 13.78 8.01
CA GLU A 19 11.97 13.98 6.56
C GLU A 19 10.57 14.42 6.11
N LYS A 20 10.52 15.35 5.15
CA LYS A 20 9.29 15.95 4.62
C LYS A 20 8.66 15.05 3.56
N TYR A 21 8.09 13.93 3.98
CA TYR A 21 7.33 13.06 3.08
C TYR A 21 5.87 13.47 3.02
N ARG A 22 5.24 13.24 1.86
CA ARG A 22 3.78 13.34 1.76
C ARG A 22 3.15 12.13 2.44
N LYS A 23 2.48 12.37 3.56
CA LYS A 23 1.62 11.38 4.21
C LYS A 23 0.29 11.30 3.45
N LEU A 24 -0.09 10.09 3.08
CA LEU A 24 -1.40 9.79 2.51
C LEU A 24 -1.99 8.59 3.23
N ILE A 25 -3.25 8.71 3.60
CA ILE A 25 -4.03 7.62 4.20
C ILE A 25 -4.95 7.10 3.09
N PRO A 26 -4.90 5.80 2.74
CA PRO A 26 -5.84 5.23 1.78
C PRO A 26 -7.28 5.41 2.25
N SER A 27 -8.15 5.89 1.36
CA SER A 27 -9.58 6.01 1.65
C SER A 27 -10.24 4.64 1.49
N ALA A 28 -10.87 4.15 2.56
CA ALA A 28 -11.63 2.90 2.51
C ALA A 28 -12.74 2.95 1.44
N GLN A 29 -13.39 4.10 1.27
CA GLN A 29 -14.40 4.30 0.24
C GLN A 29 -13.80 4.15 -1.16
N ALA A 30 -12.71 4.87 -1.45
CA ALA A 30 -12.08 4.81 -2.77
C ALA A 30 -11.54 3.40 -3.09
N VAL A 31 -10.99 2.70 -2.10
CA VAL A 31 -10.56 1.30 -2.24
C VAL A 31 -11.75 0.39 -2.54
N GLY A 32 -12.88 0.59 -1.86
CA GLY A 32 -14.11 -0.15 -2.11
C GLY A 32 -14.67 0.08 -3.52
N GLU A 33 -14.70 1.33 -3.98
CA GLU A 33 -15.11 1.68 -5.35
C GLU A 33 -14.22 1.00 -6.40
N LEU A 34 -12.90 1.05 -6.22
CA LEU A 34 -11.95 0.37 -7.09
C LEU A 34 -12.17 -1.15 -7.11
N ALA A 35 -12.36 -1.77 -5.96
CA ALA A 35 -12.60 -3.21 -5.85
C ALA A 35 -13.92 -3.62 -6.52
N TYR A 36 -14.96 -2.80 -6.38
CA TYR A 36 -16.24 -3.03 -7.05
C TYR A 36 -16.11 -2.94 -8.57
N THR A 37 -15.46 -1.89 -9.08
CA THR A 37 -15.25 -1.71 -10.53
C THR A 37 -14.42 -2.84 -11.15
N ASN A 38 -13.42 -3.34 -10.43
CA ASN A 38 -12.48 -4.35 -10.94
C ASN A 38 -12.75 -5.77 -10.41
N HIS A 39 -13.94 -6.01 -9.84
CA HIS A 39 -14.27 -7.23 -9.10
C HIS A 39 -13.92 -8.52 -9.85
N LYS A 40 -14.25 -8.59 -11.14
CA LYS A 40 -14.01 -9.80 -11.95
C LYS A 40 -12.53 -10.18 -12.05
N GLU A 41 -11.65 -9.20 -12.07
CA GLU A 41 -10.21 -9.40 -12.21
C GLU A 41 -9.53 -9.54 -10.85
N TRP A 42 -10.03 -8.86 -9.82
CA TRP A 42 -9.39 -8.79 -8.51
C TRP A 42 -9.96 -9.77 -7.49
N ILE A 43 -11.05 -10.50 -7.80
CA ILE A 43 -11.62 -11.47 -6.89
C ILE A 43 -10.62 -12.59 -6.58
N VAL A 44 -10.38 -12.82 -5.30
CA VAL A 44 -9.54 -13.92 -4.81
C VAL A 44 -10.45 -15.01 -4.27
N ASN A 45 -10.60 -16.08 -5.07
CA ASN A 45 -11.49 -17.20 -4.75
C ASN A 45 -11.04 -18.03 -3.53
N LYS A 46 -9.76 -17.89 -3.15
CA LYS A 46 -9.17 -18.54 -1.98
C LYS A 46 -8.58 -17.46 -1.06
N PRO A 47 -9.41 -16.74 -0.29
CA PRO A 47 -8.95 -15.61 0.50
C PRO A 47 -7.96 -16.01 1.60
N TYR A 48 -7.94 -17.28 2.00
CA TYR A 48 -6.97 -17.82 2.96
C TYR A 48 -5.56 -18.03 2.37
N ASP A 49 -5.42 -18.04 1.04
CA ASP A 49 -4.12 -18.11 0.36
C ASP A 49 -3.52 -16.70 0.14
N LEU A 50 -4.22 -15.64 0.57
CA LEU A 50 -3.73 -14.28 0.48
C LEU A 50 -2.51 -14.10 1.39
N VAL A 51 -1.34 -14.04 0.76
CA VAL A 51 -0.15 -13.48 1.38
C VAL A 51 -0.18 -11.96 1.20
N PRO A 52 0.10 -11.17 2.25
CA PRO A 52 0.32 -9.74 2.07
C PRO A 52 1.37 -9.55 0.99
N ASN A 53 1.06 -8.77 -0.05
CA ASN A 53 2.07 -8.32 -1.02
C ASN A 53 2.89 -7.19 -0.38
N TYR A 54 3.55 -7.51 0.73
CA TYR A 54 4.46 -6.64 1.41
C TYR A 54 5.76 -6.65 0.62
N ILE A 55 5.98 -5.61 -0.18
CA ILE A 55 7.31 -5.32 -0.70
C ILE A 55 8.08 -4.74 0.49
N SER A 56 8.77 -5.61 1.22
CA SER A 56 9.75 -5.21 2.23
C SER A 56 10.86 -4.43 1.52
N PRO A 57 11.18 -3.20 1.94
CA PRO A 57 12.42 -2.56 1.49
C PRO A 57 13.67 -3.23 2.10
N PHE A 58 13.51 -4.27 2.92
CA PHE A 58 14.57 -5.07 3.51
C PHE A 58 14.62 -6.43 2.83
N GLU A 59 15.03 -6.47 1.56
CA GLU A 59 15.86 -7.58 1.10
C GLU A 59 17.27 -7.27 1.60
N ILE A 60 17.78 -8.10 2.51
CA ILE A 60 19.19 -8.14 2.93
C ILE A 60 19.84 -9.29 2.17
#